data_AF-A0ABC8R3X6-F1
#
_entry.id   AF-A0ABC8R3X6-F1
#
_cell.length_a   1.000
_cell.length_b   1.000
_cell.length_c   1.000
_cell.angle_alpha   90.00
_cell.angle_beta   90.00
_cell.angle_gamma   90.00
#
_symmetry.space_group_name_H-M   'P 1'
#
loop_
_entity.id
_entity.type
_entity.pdbx_description
1 polymer ?
#
loop_
_entity_poly.entity_id
_entity_poly.type
_entity_poly.pdbx_seq_one_letter_code
_entity_poly.pdbx_strand_id
1 'polypeptide(L)'
;MPSTTIFTTPPLVTTSTTPTQCNYSLPPDRLALLIDKSKTIRQILQIHASLIRHGLETHPVLNFKLQRSYSTLGRLDYSVALFNLTHNPNVFFYTSIIHGHAVNNLHEQAFEFYVQMLTHDVEPNAFTFSSILKACPLESGKILHCQVLKLRFDSDTYVRTALVDVYARGGDVASARKLFDTMPEKSLVSLTAMITGYAKHGDVDEARVLFDAMEDRDVVSWNVMIDGYTQHGRPNDAFVLFRKMLKANLKPNEITLLAVLSACGQLGALESGRWVHSYLKNNGIEINVHVGTALVDMYSKCGSLEDARLVFDKIKNKDIVAWNSMIVGYAMNGFSQEALQLFSDMGGMLLHPTDITFIGILNACAHAGLVSEGWAFFCSMKDEFGIEPKIEHYGCMVNLLGRAGHLKEAYQLVKDMKIAPDPVLWGTLLGACRLYGNIGLAEEVVRFLVDHNLANSGTYILLSNIYAATGHWDGVARMRTLMKDSGVQKEPGCSSIEVNNKVHEFLAGNLRHPKSKEIYMMLEEINGWLKAHGYTPETDIVLHDIGEIEKEQSLEVHSEKFAIAFGLISTRPGTTIKIFKNLRVCSDCHVVTKLISKITGRRIVVRDRNRFHHFVDGSCSCGDYW
;
A
#
# COMPACT_ATOMS: atom_id res chain seq x y z
N MET A 1 24.84 -52.46 88.87
CA MET A 1 23.68 -51.72 89.43
C MET A 1 24.16 -50.95 90.66
N PRO A 2 23.77 -49.68 90.80
CA PRO A 2 24.75 -48.60 90.55
C PRO A 2 25.00 -47.69 91.76
N SER A 3 26.19 -47.10 91.81
CA SER A 3 26.54 -46.03 92.75
C SER A 3 27.06 -44.85 91.95
N THR A 4 26.25 -43.79 91.93
CA THR A 4 26.45 -42.52 91.25
C THR A 4 27.55 -41.72 91.95
N THR A 5 28.65 -41.42 91.25
CA THR A 5 29.64 -40.43 91.70
C THR A 5 29.63 -39.23 90.77
N ILE A 6 29.15 -38.13 91.32
CA ILE A 6 29.27 -36.76 90.84
C ILE A 6 30.71 -36.30 91.14
N PHE A 7 31.44 -35.85 90.12
CA PHE A 7 32.58 -34.96 90.31
C PHE A 7 32.51 -33.82 89.29
N THR A 8 32.49 -32.62 89.85
CA THR A 8 32.54 -31.29 89.23
C THR A 8 33.94 -30.98 88.69
N THR A 9 34.01 -30.32 87.52
CA THR A 9 35.18 -29.59 87.00
C THR A 9 34.69 -28.37 86.18
N PRO A 10 35.51 -27.29 86.05
CA PRO A 10 35.12 -25.88 86.23
C PRO A 10 34.58 -25.16 84.96
N PRO A 11 34.18 -23.86 85.08
CA PRO A 11 33.59 -23.13 83.97
C PRO A 11 34.65 -22.64 82.99
N LEU A 12 34.46 -22.93 81.70
CA LEU A 12 35.21 -22.32 80.60
C LEU A 12 34.51 -21.03 80.17
N VAL A 13 35.09 -19.89 80.56
CA VAL A 13 34.74 -18.57 80.03
C VAL A 13 35.70 -18.22 78.88
N THR A 14 35.08 -17.81 77.78
CA THR A 14 35.56 -17.00 76.65
C THR A 14 36.62 -17.55 75.71
N THR A 15 36.17 -18.00 74.54
CA THR A 15 36.66 -17.45 73.28
C THR A 15 35.49 -16.87 72.49
N SER A 16 35.59 -15.58 72.21
CA SER A 16 34.74 -14.81 71.32
C SER A 16 34.70 -15.47 69.93
N THR A 17 33.54 -16.00 69.56
CA THR A 17 33.21 -16.24 68.15
C THR A 17 32.06 -15.30 67.81
N THR A 18 32.43 -14.14 67.27
CA THR A 18 31.54 -13.34 66.44
C THR A 18 31.00 -14.25 65.34
N PRO A 19 29.67 -14.30 65.11
CA PRO A 19 29.17 -14.91 63.89
C PRO A 19 29.65 -14.05 62.73
N THR A 20 30.50 -14.64 61.91
CA THR A 20 30.98 -14.12 60.65
C THR A 20 29.80 -13.65 59.79
N GLN A 21 29.63 -12.33 59.68
CA GLN A 21 28.88 -11.72 58.59
C GLN A 21 29.56 -12.13 57.28
N CYS A 22 28.93 -13.04 56.55
CA CYS A 22 29.30 -13.34 55.17
C CYS A 22 28.87 -12.16 54.29
N ASN A 23 29.74 -11.15 54.18
CA ASN A 23 29.60 -10.03 53.26
C ASN A 23 29.88 -10.49 51.81
N TYR A 24 28.85 -11.03 51.15
CA TYR A 24 28.76 -11.08 49.69
C TYR A 24 27.50 -10.36 49.19
N SER A 25 27.18 -9.18 49.72
CA SER A 25 26.20 -8.32 49.06
C SER A 25 26.86 -7.68 47.84
N LEU A 26 26.46 -8.09 46.62
CA LEU A 26 26.82 -7.32 45.43
C LEU A 26 26.33 -5.87 45.62
N PRO A 27 27.19 -4.84 45.43
CA PRO A 27 26.79 -3.46 45.61
C PRO A 27 25.61 -3.11 44.68
N PRO A 28 24.59 -2.36 45.14
CA PRO A 28 23.49 -1.88 44.32
C PRO A 28 23.94 -1.25 42.99
N ASP A 29 25.04 -0.49 42.99
CA ASP A 29 25.60 0.15 41.79
C ASP A 29 26.09 -0.87 40.75
N ARG A 30 26.66 -1.99 41.21
CA ARG A 30 27.12 -3.07 40.33
C ARG A 30 25.94 -3.80 39.72
N LEU A 31 24.85 -3.97 40.46
CA LEU A 31 23.61 -4.58 39.97
C LEU A 31 22.89 -3.63 38.97
N ALA A 32 22.85 -2.33 39.25
CA ALA A 32 22.33 -1.34 38.31
C ALA A 32 23.06 -1.38 36.96
N LEU A 33 24.40 -1.45 36.99
CA LEU A 33 25.23 -1.57 35.77
C LEU A 33 24.98 -2.88 35.01
N LEU A 34 24.75 -3.98 35.73
CA LEU A 34 24.41 -5.27 35.12
C LEU A 34 23.03 -5.23 34.44
N ILE A 35 22.05 -4.55 35.03
CA ILE A 35 20.74 -4.34 34.41
C ILE A 35 20.89 -3.53 33.12
N ASP A 36 21.64 -2.43 33.15
CA ASP A 36 21.83 -1.55 31.98
C ASP A 36 22.57 -2.25 30.83
N LYS A 37 23.47 -3.20 31.13
CA LYS A 37 24.24 -3.95 30.13
C LYS A 37 23.53 -5.20 29.61
N SER A 38 22.41 -5.59 30.21
CA SER A 38 21.68 -6.80 29.83
C SER A 38 20.93 -6.59 28.52
N LYS A 39 21.13 -7.51 27.56
CA LYS A 39 20.50 -7.44 26.23
C LYS A 39 19.45 -8.53 26.01
N THR A 40 19.27 -9.43 26.98
CA THR A 40 18.39 -10.57 26.85
C THR A 40 17.47 -10.70 28.06
N ILE A 41 16.26 -11.21 27.84
CA ILE A 41 15.29 -11.43 28.91
C ILE A 41 15.82 -12.42 29.95
N ARG A 42 16.59 -13.42 29.54
CA ARG A 42 17.18 -14.43 30.44
C ARG A 42 18.15 -13.81 31.44
N GLN A 43 18.96 -12.85 31.02
CA GLN A 43 19.89 -12.13 31.91
C GLN A 43 19.11 -11.27 32.91
N ILE A 44 18.09 -10.55 32.45
CA ILE A 44 17.24 -9.72 33.33
C ILE A 44 16.51 -10.58 34.37
N LEU A 45 15.96 -11.73 33.98
CA LEU A 45 15.31 -12.66 34.92
C LEU A 45 16.29 -13.21 35.97
N GLN A 46 17.53 -13.52 35.58
CA GLN A 46 18.58 -13.95 36.50
C GLN A 46 18.95 -12.87 37.52
N ILE A 47 19.08 -11.62 37.06
CA ILE A 47 19.37 -10.47 37.92
C ILE A 47 18.18 -10.20 38.86
N HIS A 48 16.95 -10.26 38.34
CA HIS A 48 15.74 -10.09 39.14
C HIS A 48 15.62 -11.15 40.24
N ALA A 49 15.88 -12.42 39.93
CA ALA A 49 15.92 -13.49 40.93
C ALA A 49 17.04 -13.27 41.97
N SER A 50 18.18 -12.73 41.56
CA SER A 50 19.26 -12.34 42.49
C SER A 50 18.83 -11.21 43.41
N LEU A 51 18.10 -10.21 42.92
CA LEU A 51 17.61 -9.09 43.74
C LEU A 51 16.66 -9.57 44.83
N ILE A 52 15.71 -10.45 44.47
CA ILE A 52 14.78 -11.07 45.43
C ILE A 52 15.54 -11.88 46.49
N ARG A 53 16.55 -12.66 46.09
CA ARG A 53 17.33 -13.48 47.04
C ARG A 53 18.10 -12.64 48.07
N HIS A 54 18.48 -11.42 47.72
CA HIS A 54 19.26 -10.53 48.58
C HIS A 54 18.40 -9.47 49.29
N GLY A 55 17.07 -9.52 49.19
CA GLY A 55 16.16 -8.56 49.84
C GLY A 55 16.22 -7.16 49.23
N LEU A 56 16.60 -7.03 47.96
CA LEU A 56 16.75 -5.76 47.24
C LEU A 56 15.60 -5.47 46.26
N GLU A 57 14.53 -6.27 46.31
CA GLU A 57 13.37 -6.17 45.41
C GLU A 57 12.59 -4.85 45.55
N THR A 58 12.63 -4.22 46.73
CA THR A 58 11.96 -2.94 46.99
C THR A 58 12.82 -1.71 46.68
N HIS A 59 14.08 -1.90 46.24
CA HIS A 59 15.00 -0.79 46.02
C HIS A 59 14.55 0.08 44.81
N PRO A 60 14.16 1.36 45.00
CA PRO A 60 13.46 2.14 43.98
C PRO A 60 14.21 2.27 42.64
N VAL A 61 15.52 2.53 42.69
CA VAL A 61 16.35 2.69 41.48
C VAL A 61 16.51 1.39 40.69
N LEU A 62 16.66 0.26 41.39
CA LEU A 62 16.86 -1.05 40.77
C LEU A 62 15.55 -1.57 40.18
N ASN A 63 14.45 -1.34 40.90
CA ASN A 63 13.11 -1.70 40.43
C ASN A 63 12.72 -0.87 39.19
N PHE A 64 12.94 0.46 39.19
CA PHE A 64 12.74 1.29 38.00
C PHE A 64 13.55 0.81 36.80
N LYS A 65 14.85 0.50 36.99
CA LYS A 65 15.71 -0.03 35.93
C LYS A 65 15.22 -1.39 35.42
N LEU A 66 14.80 -2.29 36.31
CA LEU A 66 14.22 -3.58 35.94
C LEU A 66 12.93 -3.40 35.12
N GLN A 67 11.98 -2.60 35.62
CA GLN A 67 10.72 -2.31 34.94
C GLN A 67 10.98 -1.80 33.50
N ARG A 68 11.87 -0.81 33.36
CA ARG A 68 12.24 -0.26 32.05
C ARG A 68 12.88 -1.31 31.13
N SER A 69 13.76 -2.16 31.67
CA SER A 69 14.38 -3.24 30.90
C SER A 69 13.35 -4.29 30.47
N TYR A 70 12.38 -4.64 31.31
CA TYR A 70 11.29 -5.54 30.93
C TYR A 70 10.42 -4.96 29.82
N SER A 71 10.04 -3.67 29.90
CA SER A 71 9.30 -2.98 28.83
C SER A 71 10.08 -2.98 27.51
N THR A 72 11.37 -2.63 27.55
CA THR A 72 12.24 -2.58 26.35
C THR A 72 12.43 -3.96 25.71
N LEU A 73 12.41 -5.03 26.51
CA LEU A 73 12.56 -6.42 26.04
C LEU A 73 11.22 -7.10 25.72
N GLY A 74 10.12 -6.36 25.66
CA GLY A 74 8.81 -6.87 25.24
C GLY A 74 8.07 -7.71 26.29
N ARG A 75 8.46 -7.63 27.58
CA ARG A 75 7.78 -8.30 28.70
C ARG A 75 7.02 -7.30 29.56
N LEU A 76 5.97 -6.75 28.95
CA LEU A 76 5.08 -5.78 29.60
C LEU A 76 4.37 -6.36 30.82
N ASP A 77 4.06 -7.65 30.82
CA ASP A 77 3.48 -8.38 31.95
C ASP A 77 4.31 -8.24 33.24
N TYR A 78 5.62 -8.49 33.14
CA TYR A 78 6.54 -8.33 34.27
C TYR A 78 6.75 -6.86 34.64
N SER A 79 6.74 -5.96 33.66
CA SER A 79 6.84 -4.52 33.88
C SER A 79 5.65 -3.97 34.69
N VAL A 80 4.42 -4.35 34.30
CA VAL A 80 3.18 -3.98 35.01
C VAL A 80 3.14 -4.60 36.40
N ALA A 81 3.54 -5.87 36.54
CA ALA A 81 3.60 -6.52 37.85
C ALA A 81 4.54 -5.79 38.82
N LEU A 82 5.74 -5.40 38.35
CA LEU A 82 6.69 -4.62 39.15
C LEU A 82 6.18 -3.23 39.50
N PHE A 83 5.49 -2.58 38.56
CA PHE A 83 4.84 -1.29 38.80
C PHE A 83 3.80 -1.39 39.92
N ASN A 84 2.92 -2.40 39.87
CA ASN A 84 1.87 -2.62 40.87
C ASN A 84 2.42 -3.00 42.26
N LEU A 85 3.60 -3.62 42.32
CA LEU A 85 4.31 -3.93 43.57
C LEU A 85 5.05 -2.72 44.17
N THR A 86 5.19 -1.63 43.42
CA THR A 86 5.90 -0.43 43.87
C THR A 86 4.99 0.43 44.72
N HIS A 87 5.31 0.61 46.01
CA HIS A 87 4.60 1.54 46.87
C HIS A 87 4.95 3.00 46.50
N ASN A 88 3.92 3.84 46.31
CA ASN A 88 4.04 5.26 45.93
C ASN A 88 4.91 5.51 44.66
N PRO A 89 4.46 5.03 43.48
CA PRO A 89 5.20 5.23 42.24
C PRO A 89 5.33 6.73 41.90
N ASN A 90 6.56 7.17 41.65
CA ASN A 90 6.83 8.54 41.24
C ASN A 90 6.72 8.73 39.70
N VAL A 91 6.94 9.95 39.22
CA VAL A 91 6.87 10.30 37.78
C VAL A 91 7.69 9.41 36.86
N PHE A 92 8.82 8.86 37.31
CA PHE A 92 9.67 7.99 36.49
C PHE A 92 9.02 6.62 36.25
N PHE A 93 8.41 6.03 37.27
CA PHE A 93 7.68 4.76 37.15
C PHE A 93 6.50 4.88 36.18
N TYR A 94 5.70 5.95 36.33
CA TYR A 94 4.58 6.24 35.43
C TYR A 94 5.05 6.53 34.00
N THR A 95 6.06 7.39 33.83
CA THR A 95 6.60 7.69 32.49
C THR A 95 7.12 6.44 31.79
N SER A 96 7.79 5.55 32.53
CA SER A 96 8.31 4.29 31.97
C SER A 96 7.20 3.31 31.59
N ILE A 97 6.15 3.17 32.39
CA ILE A 97 5.04 2.26 32.07
C ILE A 97 4.22 2.79 30.89
N ILE A 98 3.94 4.10 30.86
CA ILE A 98 3.25 4.78 29.75
C ILE A 98 4.06 4.62 28.46
N HIS A 99 5.37 4.89 28.50
CA HIS A 99 6.24 4.70 27.35
C HIS A 99 6.26 3.26 26.86
N GLY A 100 6.34 2.28 27.78
CA GLY A 100 6.30 0.87 27.44
C GLY A 100 5.02 0.47 26.69
N HIS A 101 3.86 0.91 27.16
CA HIS A 101 2.58 0.63 26.49
C HIS A 101 2.45 1.37 25.15
N ALA A 102 2.88 2.64 25.10
CA ALA A 102 2.86 3.45 23.88
C ALA A 102 3.67 2.82 22.74
N VAL A 103 4.88 2.33 23.01
CA VAL A 103 5.75 1.68 22.01
C VAL A 103 5.19 0.34 21.52
N ASN A 104 4.36 -0.33 22.32
CA ASN A 104 3.71 -1.60 21.95
C ASN A 104 2.31 -1.40 21.35
N ASN A 105 1.95 -0.17 20.94
CA ASN A 105 0.64 0.19 20.38
C ASN A 105 -0.55 -0.09 21.32
N LEU A 106 -0.31 -0.13 22.63
CA LEU A 106 -1.34 -0.29 23.67
C LEU A 106 -1.79 1.09 24.16
N HIS A 107 -2.48 1.81 23.29
CA HIS A 107 -2.76 3.23 23.46
C HIS A 107 -3.76 3.51 24.61
N GLU A 108 -4.77 2.66 24.77
CA GLU A 108 -5.77 2.80 25.84
C GLU A 108 -5.13 2.61 27.21
N GLN A 109 -4.34 1.55 27.38
CA GLN A 109 -3.65 1.25 28.64
C GLN A 109 -2.63 2.34 28.99
N ALA A 110 -1.90 2.88 28.00
CA ALA A 110 -1.01 4.01 28.22
C ALA A 110 -1.76 5.24 28.76
N PHE A 111 -2.99 5.47 28.29
CA PHE A 111 -3.84 6.57 28.75
C PHE A 111 -4.41 6.30 30.15
N GLU A 112 -4.80 5.06 30.45
CA GLU A 112 -5.23 4.66 31.80
C GLU A 112 -4.16 4.94 32.85
N PHE A 113 -2.90 4.56 32.59
CA PHE A 113 -1.80 4.86 33.51
C PHE A 113 -1.54 6.36 33.66
N TYR A 114 -1.78 7.16 32.61
CA TYR A 114 -1.70 8.62 32.71
C TYR A 114 -2.81 9.22 33.58
N VAL A 115 -4.05 8.75 33.42
CA VAL A 115 -5.14 9.14 34.30
C VAL A 115 -4.84 8.71 35.73
N GLN A 116 -4.35 7.48 35.93
CA GLN A 116 -3.95 6.97 37.24
C GLN A 116 -2.88 7.88 37.88
N MET A 117 -1.86 8.29 37.12
CA MET A 117 -0.84 9.22 37.57
C MET A 117 -1.43 10.53 38.12
N LEU A 118 -2.38 11.11 37.39
CA LEU A 118 -3.06 12.34 37.83
C LEU A 118 -3.94 12.11 39.06
N THR A 119 -4.62 10.97 39.17
CA THR A 119 -5.44 10.64 40.36
C THR A 119 -4.62 10.38 41.63
N HIS A 120 -3.34 10.05 41.49
CA HIS A 120 -2.41 9.88 42.61
C HIS A 120 -1.62 11.18 42.91
N ASP A 121 -2.07 12.31 42.38
CA ASP A 121 -1.43 13.63 42.54
C ASP A 121 0.04 13.67 42.11
N VAL A 122 0.42 12.86 41.11
CA VAL A 122 1.76 12.88 40.52
C VAL A 122 1.75 13.73 39.26
N GLU A 123 2.53 14.82 39.24
CA GLU A 123 2.57 15.74 38.11
C GLU A 123 3.36 15.17 36.90
N PRO A 124 2.83 15.28 35.66
CA PRO A 124 3.51 14.85 34.45
C PRO A 124 4.67 15.79 34.08
N ASN A 125 5.71 15.22 33.47
CA ASN A 125 6.83 15.97 32.93
C ASN A 125 6.85 15.92 31.39
N ALA A 126 7.81 16.63 30.78
CA ALA A 126 7.98 16.66 29.32
C ALA A 126 8.11 15.26 28.68
N PHE A 127 8.80 14.32 29.35
CA PHE A 127 8.95 12.94 28.86
C PHE A 127 7.65 12.14 28.95
N THR A 128 6.83 12.39 29.97
CA THR A 128 5.47 11.82 30.07
C THR A 128 4.64 12.27 28.88
N PHE A 129 4.59 13.57 28.60
CA PHE A 129 3.84 14.14 27.47
C PHE A 129 4.36 13.62 26.12
N SER A 130 5.67 13.64 25.90
CA SER A 130 6.27 13.12 24.65
C SER A 130 5.97 11.64 24.43
N SER A 131 5.87 10.84 25.49
CA SER A 131 5.57 9.40 25.40
C SER A 131 4.10 9.13 25.12
N ILE A 132 3.18 9.82 25.80
CA ILE A 132 1.75 9.58 25.62
C ILE A 132 1.21 10.16 24.30
N LEU A 133 1.72 11.31 23.86
CA LEU A 133 1.31 11.95 22.62
C LEU A 133 1.60 11.06 21.40
N LYS A 134 2.74 10.38 21.36
CA LYS A 134 3.08 9.45 20.26
C LYS A 134 2.03 8.36 20.02
N ALA A 135 1.31 7.98 21.05
CA ALA A 135 0.33 6.90 21.03
C ALA A 135 -1.12 7.38 20.89
N CYS A 136 -1.42 8.66 21.12
CA CYS A 136 -2.80 9.08 21.28
C CYS A 136 -3.51 9.34 19.93
N PRO A 137 -4.83 9.09 19.83
CA PRO A 137 -5.68 9.65 18.78
C PRO A 137 -5.68 11.18 18.81
N LEU A 138 -6.11 11.81 17.71
CA LEU A 138 -6.14 13.27 17.59
C LEU A 138 -6.97 13.94 18.70
N GLU A 139 -8.14 13.39 19.03
CA GLU A 139 -9.03 13.98 20.03
C GLU A 139 -8.42 13.99 21.43
N SER A 140 -7.85 12.86 21.87
CA SER A 140 -7.08 12.79 23.11
C SER A 140 -5.84 13.70 23.08
N GLY A 141 -5.20 13.81 21.92
CA GLY A 141 -4.05 14.68 21.68
C GLY A 141 -4.37 16.17 21.89
N LYS A 142 -5.53 16.63 21.44
CA LYS A 142 -6.00 18.01 21.67
C LYS A 142 -6.17 18.29 23.16
N ILE A 143 -6.71 17.33 23.92
CA ILE A 143 -6.88 17.45 25.38
C ILE A 143 -5.50 17.56 26.07
N LEU A 144 -4.57 16.67 25.70
CA LEU A 144 -3.21 16.68 26.23
C LEU A 144 -2.47 17.97 25.87
N HIS A 145 -2.68 18.52 24.67
CA HIS A 145 -2.12 19.81 24.28
C HIS A 145 -2.61 20.95 25.19
N CYS A 146 -3.89 20.97 25.57
CA CYS A 146 -4.39 21.94 26.56
C CYS A 146 -3.70 21.80 27.92
N GLN A 147 -3.42 20.57 28.37
CA GLN A 147 -2.68 20.34 29.63
C GLN A 147 -1.21 20.76 29.52
N VAL A 148 -0.56 20.51 28.38
CA VAL A 148 0.80 21.00 28.09
C VAL A 148 0.88 22.52 28.24
N LEU A 149 -0.11 23.25 27.71
CA LEU A 149 -0.20 24.72 27.83
C LEU A 149 -0.43 25.15 29.29
N LYS A 150 -1.34 24.48 30.00
CA LYS A 150 -1.63 24.77 31.43
C LYS A 150 -0.39 24.58 32.32
N LEU A 151 0.39 23.53 32.06
CA LEU A 151 1.60 23.19 32.81
C LEU A 151 2.89 23.83 32.24
N ARG A 152 2.77 24.72 31.24
CA ARG A 152 3.88 25.49 30.66
C ARG A 152 4.99 24.65 30.03
N PHE A 153 4.63 23.50 29.45
CA PHE A 153 5.54 22.64 28.67
C PHE A 153 5.52 22.96 27.16
N ASP A 154 4.87 24.04 26.74
CA ASP A 154 4.71 24.41 25.33
C ASP A 154 6.01 24.84 24.65
N SER A 155 7.02 25.26 25.42
CA SER A 155 8.36 25.60 24.96
C SER A 155 9.31 24.40 24.82
N ASP A 156 8.94 23.23 25.35
CA ASP A 156 9.78 22.03 25.29
C ASP A 156 9.81 21.43 23.88
N THR A 157 11.01 21.24 23.32
CA THR A 157 11.21 20.77 21.95
C THR A 157 10.65 19.35 21.72
N TYR A 158 10.77 18.45 22.70
CA TYR A 158 10.30 17.06 22.58
C TYR A 158 8.79 16.97 22.65
N VAL A 159 8.17 17.76 23.53
CA VAL A 159 6.71 17.87 23.62
C VAL A 159 6.15 18.49 22.34
N ARG A 160 6.76 19.58 21.86
CA ARG A 160 6.32 20.26 20.64
C ARG A 160 6.46 19.38 19.40
N THR A 161 7.55 18.61 19.29
CA THR A 161 7.72 17.61 18.23
C THR A 161 6.63 16.53 18.28
N ALA A 162 6.29 16.04 19.47
CA ALA A 162 5.24 15.04 19.65
C ALA A 162 3.84 15.60 19.35
N LEU A 163 3.59 16.88 19.66
CA LEU A 163 2.35 17.56 19.27
C LEU A 163 2.23 17.68 17.75
N VAL A 164 3.31 18.11 17.05
CA VAL A 164 3.34 18.17 15.58
C VAL A 164 3.00 16.80 14.99
N ASP A 165 3.60 15.72 15.48
CA ASP A 165 3.31 14.35 15.03
C ASP A 165 1.83 13.97 15.21
N VAL A 166 1.25 14.24 16.38
CA VAL A 166 -0.16 13.92 16.67
C VAL A 166 -1.11 14.64 15.72
N TYR A 167 -0.91 15.95 15.52
CA TYR A 167 -1.76 16.72 14.61
C TYR A 167 -1.59 16.26 13.15
N ALA A 168 -0.35 16.04 12.70
CA ALA A 168 -0.03 15.58 11.36
C ALA A 168 -0.62 14.18 11.08
N ARG A 169 -0.37 13.22 11.96
CA ARG A 169 -0.90 11.85 11.89
C ARG A 169 -2.43 11.84 11.98
N GLY A 170 -3.02 12.76 12.74
CA GLY A 170 -4.45 12.90 12.93
C GLY A 170 -5.21 13.58 11.78
N GLY A 171 -4.52 14.17 10.79
CA GLY A 171 -5.16 14.84 9.65
C GLY A 171 -5.38 16.34 9.79
N ASP A 172 -5.11 16.92 10.95
CA ASP A 172 -5.11 18.38 11.10
C ASP A 172 -3.71 18.94 10.82
N VAL A 173 -3.33 18.84 9.54
CA VAL A 173 -2.01 19.28 9.05
C VAL A 173 -1.83 20.79 9.19
N ALA A 174 -2.93 21.56 9.16
CA ALA A 174 -2.90 23.00 9.36
C ALA A 174 -2.44 23.38 10.78
N SER A 175 -2.99 22.73 11.81
CA SER A 175 -2.53 22.94 13.20
C SER A 175 -1.12 22.42 13.41
N ALA A 176 -0.78 21.26 12.81
CA ALA A 176 0.59 20.74 12.84
C ALA A 176 1.59 21.75 12.26
N ARG A 177 1.25 22.36 11.11
CA ARG A 177 2.07 23.37 10.44
C ARG A 177 2.27 24.61 11.30
N LYS A 178 1.21 25.12 11.94
CA LYS A 178 1.33 26.27 12.86
C LYS A 178 2.28 25.98 14.02
N LEU A 179 2.17 24.80 14.64
CA LEU A 179 3.07 24.38 15.71
C LEU A 179 4.52 24.23 15.20
N PHE A 180 4.68 23.65 14.01
CA PHE A 180 5.98 23.46 13.37
C PHE A 180 6.68 24.78 13.02
N ASP A 181 5.97 25.75 12.45
CA ASP A 181 6.54 27.02 12.04
C ASP A 181 7.06 27.82 13.24
N THR A 182 6.34 27.76 14.37
CA THR A 182 6.74 28.41 15.64
C THR A 182 7.87 27.71 16.40
N MET A 183 8.35 26.55 15.93
CA MET A 183 9.51 25.88 16.52
C MET A 183 10.80 26.70 16.29
N PRO A 184 11.56 27.03 17.36
CA PRO A 184 12.83 27.74 17.22
C PRO A 184 13.86 26.86 16.51
N GLU A 185 13.88 25.57 16.81
CA GLU A 185 14.72 24.57 16.14
C GLU A 185 13.84 23.45 15.57
N LYS A 186 14.02 23.16 14.29
CA LYS A 186 13.30 22.11 13.57
C LYS A 186 14.23 20.90 13.46
N SER A 187 13.96 19.89 14.26
CA SER A 187 14.70 18.63 14.22
C SER A 187 14.33 17.79 12.99
N LEU A 188 15.21 16.86 12.62
CA LEU A 188 14.95 15.83 11.60
C LEU A 188 13.64 15.08 11.86
N VAL A 189 13.33 14.81 13.13
CA VAL A 189 12.09 14.11 13.55
C VAL A 189 10.87 14.98 13.28
N SER A 190 10.89 16.27 13.65
CA SER A 190 9.77 17.19 13.39
C SER A 190 9.54 17.43 11.89
N LEU A 191 10.61 17.53 11.09
CA LEU A 191 10.54 17.63 9.63
C LEU A 191 9.90 16.38 9.04
N THR A 192 10.38 15.19 9.44
CA THR A 192 9.86 13.91 8.95
C THR A 192 8.40 13.70 9.35
N ALA A 193 7.99 14.13 10.55
CA ALA A 193 6.59 14.08 10.99
C ALA A 193 5.68 14.96 10.12
N MET A 194 6.10 16.20 9.80
CA MET A 194 5.37 17.08 8.89
C MET A 194 5.28 16.50 7.48
N ILE A 195 6.39 15.99 6.94
CA ILE A 195 6.43 15.34 5.62
C ILE A 195 5.48 14.13 5.60
N THR A 196 5.47 13.32 6.66
CA THR A 196 4.55 12.18 6.79
C THR A 196 3.10 12.62 6.83
N GLY A 197 2.78 13.71 7.54
CA GLY A 197 1.45 14.30 7.58
C GLY A 197 0.98 14.74 6.20
N TYR A 198 1.75 15.59 5.53
CA TYR A 198 1.43 16.06 4.17
C TYR A 198 1.32 14.89 3.19
N ALA A 199 2.27 13.95 3.21
CA ALA A 199 2.28 12.80 2.32
C ALA A 199 1.06 11.90 2.52
N LYS A 200 0.64 11.62 3.77
CA LYS A 200 -0.52 10.74 4.04
C LYS A 200 -1.86 11.35 3.62
N HIS A 201 -1.96 12.68 3.61
CA HIS A 201 -3.21 13.39 3.28
C HIS A 201 -3.24 13.90 1.83
N GLY A 202 -2.28 13.49 1.00
CA GLY A 202 -2.25 13.79 -0.44
C GLY A 202 -1.56 15.10 -0.83
N ASP A 203 -1.10 15.90 0.13
CA ASP A 203 -0.35 17.14 -0.10
C ASP A 203 1.13 16.86 -0.41
N VAL A 204 1.39 15.95 -1.36
CA VAL A 204 2.74 15.42 -1.63
C VAL A 204 3.71 16.50 -2.13
N ASP A 205 3.21 17.55 -2.77
CA ASP A 205 4.03 18.69 -3.20
C ASP A 205 4.54 19.52 -2.02
N GLU A 206 3.71 19.76 -1.00
CA GLU A 206 4.15 20.43 0.24
C GLU A 206 5.13 19.55 1.03
N ALA A 207 4.86 18.23 1.09
CA ALA A 207 5.81 17.26 1.63
C ALA A 207 7.16 17.35 0.91
N ARG A 208 7.13 17.51 -0.42
CA ARG A 208 8.33 17.61 -1.25
C ARG A 208 9.11 18.90 -0.99
N VAL A 209 8.44 20.04 -0.83
CA VAL A 209 9.08 21.31 -0.50
C VAL A 209 9.84 21.20 0.82
N LEU A 210 9.21 20.64 1.87
CA LEU A 210 9.88 20.42 3.15
C LEU A 210 11.06 19.45 3.02
N PHE A 211 10.90 18.35 2.28
CA PHE A 211 11.97 17.39 2.05
C PHE A 211 13.18 18.01 1.33
N ASP A 212 12.96 18.87 0.34
CA ASP A 212 14.04 19.55 -0.38
C ASP A 212 14.75 20.61 0.48
N ALA A 213 14.06 21.18 1.47
CA ALA A 213 14.63 22.12 2.43
C ALA A 213 15.49 21.46 3.53
N MET A 214 15.45 20.12 3.67
CA MET A 214 16.25 19.42 4.68
C MET A 214 17.74 19.47 4.35
N GLU A 215 18.56 19.93 5.30
CA GLU A 215 20.03 19.90 5.21
C GLU A 215 20.54 18.44 5.26
N ASP A 216 20.10 17.69 6.28
CA ASP A 216 20.39 16.28 6.46
C ASP A 216 19.13 15.43 6.22
N ARG A 217 19.29 14.34 5.47
CA ARG A 217 18.21 13.39 5.17
C ARG A 217 18.63 11.97 5.53
N ASP A 218 17.82 11.29 6.33
CA ASP A 218 18.02 9.89 6.69
C ASP A 218 17.13 8.95 5.88
N VAL A 219 17.37 7.65 5.98
CA VAL A 219 16.57 6.64 5.24
C VAL A 219 15.07 6.78 5.51
N VAL A 220 14.66 7.24 6.69
CA VAL A 220 13.25 7.42 7.05
C VAL A 220 12.61 8.54 6.22
N SER A 221 13.23 9.72 6.12
CA SER A 221 12.67 10.83 5.35
C SER A 221 12.60 10.51 3.85
N TRP A 222 13.58 9.78 3.31
CA TRP A 222 13.52 9.26 1.93
C TRP A 222 12.37 8.27 1.74
N ASN A 223 12.17 7.33 2.67
CA ASN A 223 11.10 6.34 2.60
C ASN A 223 9.72 6.97 2.59
N VAL A 224 9.48 7.95 3.47
CA VAL A 224 8.20 8.65 3.54
C VAL A 224 7.88 9.34 2.22
N MET A 225 8.86 9.99 1.58
CA MET A 225 8.62 10.65 0.29
C MET A 225 8.43 9.65 -0.86
N ILE A 226 9.20 8.56 -0.91
CA ILE A 226 9.04 7.52 -1.94
C ILE A 226 7.67 6.85 -1.82
N ASP A 227 7.25 6.51 -0.60
CA ASP A 227 5.92 5.95 -0.35
C ASP A 227 4.82 6.96 -0.67
N GLY A 228 4.94 8.21 -0.20
CA GLY A 228 3.98 9.28 -0.52
C GLY A 228 3.74 9.47 -2.01
N TYR A 229 4.81 9.50 -2.83
CA TYR A 229 4.66 9.53 -4.28
C TYR A 229 3.97 8.28 -4.84
N THR A 230 4.28 7.10 -4.29
CA THR A 230 3.73 5.82 -4.76
C THR A 230 2.24 5.68 -4.42
N GLN A 231 1.82 6.10 -3.23
CA GLN A 231 0.42 6.03 -2.78
C GLN A 231 -0.48 7.02 -3.51
N HIS A 232 0.06 8.18 -3.92
CA HIS A 232 -0.70 9.24 -4.59
C HIS A 232 -0.52 9.27 -6.12
N GLY A 233 -0.28 8.10 -6.73
CA GLY A 233 -0.32 7.95 -8.19
C GLY A 233 0.82 8.62 -8.95
N ARG A 234 1.96 8.88 -8.30
CA ARG A 234 3.17 9.48 -8.89
C ARG A 234 4.37 8.51 -8.86
N PRO A 235 4.24 7.27 -9.34
CA PRO A 235 5.29 6.24 -9.20
C PRO A 235 6.58 6.59 -9.96
N ASN A 236 6.52 7.40 -11.02
CA ASN A 236 7.72 7.87 -11.72
C ASN A 236 8.58 8.80 -10.82
N ASP A 237 7.94 9.69 -10.06
CA ASP A 237 8.64 10.56 -9.11
C ASP A 237 9.26 9.76 -7.96
N ALA A 238 8.53 8.74 -7.46
CA ALA A 238 9.05 7.79 -6.48
C ALA A 238 10.34 7.11 -6.98
N PHE A 239 10.34 6.67 -8.24
CA PHE A 239 11.51 6.05 -8.88
C PHE A 239 12.69 7.00 -9.06
N VAL A 240 12.43 8.22 -9.51
CA VAL A 240 13.47 9.25 -9.66
C VAL A 240 14.09 9.54 -8.29
N LEU A 241 13.27 9.64 -7.25
CA LEU A 241 13.74 9.87 -5.89
C LEU A 241 14.53 8.68 -5.35
N PHE A 242 14.08 7.45 -5.59
CA PHE A 242 14.84 6.24 -5.25
C PHE A 242 16.22 6.20 -5.91
N ARG A 243 16.33 6.56 -7.19
CA ARG A 243 17.64 6.67 -7.87
C ARG A 243 18.53 7.75 -7.25
N LYS A 244 17.96 8.87 -6.77
CA LYS A 244 18.70 9.90 -6.03
C LYS A 244 19.20 9.37 -4.68
N MET A 245 18.37 8.60 -3.95
CA MET A 245 18.77 7.95 -2.70
C MET A 245 19.99 7.05 -2.90
N LEU A 246 19.99 6.22 -3.94
CA LEU A 246 21.12 5.34 -4.29
C LEU A 246 22.38 6.15 -4.63
N LYS A 247 22.25 7.25 -5.38
CA LYS A 247 23.39 8.14 -5.69
C LYS A 247 23.95 8.86 -4.46
N ALA A 248 23.13 9.07 -3.44
CA ALA A 248 23.55 9.59 -2.14
C ALA A 248 24.24 8.53 -1.25
N ASN A 249 24.51 7.33 -1.78
CA ASN A 249 25.11 6.20 -1.06
C ASN A 249 24.31 5.73 0.18
N LEU A 250 23.03 6.07 0.25
CA LEU A 250 22.12 5.54 1.27
C LEU A 250 21.66 4.14 0.86
N LYS A 251 21.71 3.19 1.80
CA LYS A 251 21.26 1.82 1.56
C LYS A 251 19.75 1.72 1.80
N PRO A 252 18.95 1.37 0.77
CA PRO A 252 17.54 1.05 0.93
C PRO A 252 17.31 -0.07 1.95
N ASN A 253 16.29 0.06 2.77
CA ASN A 253 15.83 -0.99 3.67
C ASN A 253 14.55 -1.65 3.13
N GLU A 254 14.02 -2.65 3.85
CA GLU A 254 12.80 -3.37 3.46
C GLU A 254 11.64 -2.42 3.12
N ILE A 255 11.41 -1.40 3.96
CA ILE A 255 10.34 -0.41 3.76
C ILE A 255 10.54 0.36 2.45
N THR A 256 11.77 0.82 2.16
CA THR A 256 12.09 1.48 0.89
C THR A 256 11.74 0.58 -0.29
N LEU A 257 12.15 -0.70 -0.21
CA LEU A 257 12.03 -1.62 -1.33
C LEU A 257 10.59 -2.05 -1.57
N LEU A 258 9.76 -2.16 -0.53
CA LEU A 258 8.31 -2.38 -0.68
C LEU A 258 7.64 -1.24 -1.46
N ALA A 259 7.94 0.02 -1.11
CA ALA A 259 7.41 1.18 -1.83
C ALA A 259 7.87 1.20 -3.29
N VAL A 260 9.16 0.93 -3.54
CA VAL A 260 9.71 0.88 -4.91
C VAL A 260 9.11 -0.28 -5.71
N LEU A 261 8.91 -1.47 -5.13
CA LEU A 261 8.26 -2.59 -5.80
C LEU A 261 6.81 -2.25 -6.21
N SER A 262 6.07 -1.56 -5.34
CA SER A 262 4.74 -1.04 -5.69
C SER A 262 4.82 -0.06 -6.86
N ALA A 263 5.76 0.89 -6.85
CA ALA A 263 5.98 1.79 -7.97
C ALA A 263 6.37 1.06 -9.27
N CYS A 264 7.18 -0.02 -9.20
CA CYS A 264 7.51 -0.87 -10.35
C CYS A 264 6.25 -1.46 -10.96
N GLY A 265 5.38 -2.03 -10.12
CA GLY A 265 4.12 -2.61 -10.54
C GLY A 265 3.18 -1.57 -11.15
N GLN A 266 3.12 -0.36 -10.61
CA GLN A 266 2.29 0.72 -11.18
C GLN A 266 2.79 1.17 -12.56
N LEU A 267 4.11 1.26 -12.77
CA LEU A 267 4.72 1.65 -14.04
C LEU A 267 4.84 0.50 -15.06
N GLY A 268 4.67 -0.75 -14.64
CA GLY A 268 5.01 -1.92 -15.45
C GLY A 268 6.53 -2.06 -15.70
N ALA A 269 7.36 -1.49 -14.82
CA ALA A 269 8.82 -1.46 -14.95
C ALA A 269 9.47 -2.78 -14.47
N LEU A 270 9.33 -3.83 -15.28
CA LEU A 270 9.75 -5.19 -14.95
C LEU A 270 11.25 -5.31 -14.68
N GLU A 271 12.09 -4.70 -15.53
CA GLU A 271 13.55 -4.86 -15.38
C GLU A 271 14.05 -4.16 -14.13
N SER A 272 13.46 -3.00 -13.84
CA SER A 272 13.66 -2.31 -12.56
C SER A 272 13.20 -3.15 -11.36
N GLY A 273 12.05 -3.83 -11.46
CA GLY A 273 11.57 -4.78 -10.45
C GLY A 273 12.49 -5.99 -10.23
N ARG A 274 13.03 -6.57 -11.31
CA ARG A 274 14.03 -7.66 -11.27
C ARG A 274 15.33 -7.21 -10.62
N TRP A 275 15.75 -5.98 -10.89
CA TRP A 275 16.91 -5.39 -10.22
C TRP A 275 16.66 -5.27 -8.72
N VAL A 276 15.49 -4.78 -8.28
CA VAL A 276 15.12 -4.69 -6.86
C VAL A 276 15.09 -6.09 -6.20
N HIS A 277 14.50 -7.08 -6.87
CA HIS A 277 14.52 -8.47 -6.38
C HIS A 277 15.94 -9.02 -6.23
N SER A 278 16.85 -8.69 -7.17
CA SER A 278 18.26 -9.07 -7.07
C SER A 278 18.98 -8.31 -5.95
N TYR A 279 18.64 -7.03 -5.74
CA TYR A 279 19.16 -6.20 -4.66
C TYR A 279 18.82 -6.81 -3.28
N LEU A 280 17.58 -7.25 -3.06
CA LEU A 280 17.15 -7.93 -1.83
C LEU A 280 18.06 -9.12 -1.51
N LYS A 281 18.29 -10.00 -2.49
CA LYS A 281 19.15 -11.19 -2.35
C LYS A 281 20.61 -10.82 -2.08
N ASN A 282 21.16 -9.90 -2.86
CA ASN A 282 22.58 -9.54 -2.79
C ASN A 282 22.95 -8.78 -1.52
N ASN A 283 21.98 -8.14 -0.86
CA ASN A 283 22.19 -7.41 0.39
C ASN A 283 21.70 -8.16 1.64
N GLY A 284 21.34 -9.45 1.50
CA GLY A 284 20.92 -10.28 2.62
C GLY A 284 19.62 -9.83 3.29
N ILE A 285 18.75 -9.12 2.56
CA ILE A 285 17.42 -8.75 3.05
C ILE A 285 16.52 -9.98 2.88
N GLU A 286 15.97 -10.48 3.98
CA GLU A 286 15.13 -11.68 3.98
C GLU A 286 13.87 -11.48 3.15
N ILE A 287 13.59 -12.41 2.24
CA ILE A 287 12.31 -12.45 1.51
C ILE A 287 11.32 -13.18 2.41
N ASN A 288 10.77 -12.45 3.37
CA ASN A 288 9.67 -12.90 4.23
C ASN A 288 8.33 -12.91 3.45
N VAL A 289 7.23 -13.27 4.11
CA VAL A 289 5.90 -13.32 3.47
C VAL A 289 5.46 -11.96 2.90
N HIS A 290 5.81 -10.84 3.55
CA HIS A 290 5.45 -9.50 3.10
C HIS A 290 6.21 -9.09 1.84
N VAL A 291 7.55 -9.24 1.84
CA VAL A 291 8.40 -8.97 0.68
C VAL A 291 8.07 -9.92 -0.48
N GLY A 292 7.86 -11.20 -0.18
CA GLY A 292 7.44 -12.19 -1.18
C GLY A 292 6.12 -11.81 -1.84
N THR A 293 5.13 -11.41 -1.06
CA THR A 293 3.81 -10.98 -1.57
C THR A 293 3.91 -9.71 -2.42
N ALA A 294 4.73 -8.73 -2.02
CA ALA A 294 4.98 -7.53 -2.81
C ALA A 294 5.70 -7.82 -4.14
N LEU A 295 6.62 -8.79 -4.15
CA LEU A 295 7.24 -9.28 -5.38
C LEU A 295 6.23 -9.97 -6.30
N VAL A 296 5.34 -10.80 -5.76
CA VAL A 296 4.25 -11.45 -6.53
C VAL A 296 3.35 -10.40 -7.17
N ASP A 297 2.93 -9.38 -6.40
CA ASP A 297 2.10 -8.27 -6.90
C ASP A 297 2.83 -7.49 -8.01
N MET A 298 4.09 -7.13 -7.78
CA MET A 298 4.92 -6.40 -8.74
C MET A 298 5.08 -7.20 -10.06
N TYR A 299 5.46 -8.47 -9.99
CA TYR A 299 5.64 -9.30 -11.18
C TYR A 299 4.32 -9.51 -11.95
N SER A 300 3.22 -9.70 -11.22
CA SER A 300 1.88 -9.83 -11.81
C SER A 300 1.46 -8.56 -12.55
N LYS A 301 1.66 -7.39 -11.92
CA LYS A 301 1.40 -6.06 -12.51
C LYS A 301 2.41 -5.63 -13.59
N CYS A 302 3.50 -6.35 -13.75
CA CYS A 302 4.44 -6.23 -14.87
C CYS A 302 4.22 -7.30 -15.98
N GLY A 303 3.18 -8.12 -15.85
CA GLY A 303 2.82 -9.16 -16.83
C GLY A 303 3.86 -10.27 -16.93
N SER A 304 4.61 -10.54 -15.85
CA SER A 304 5.56 -11.66 -15.73
C SER A 304 5.01 -12.69 -14.74
N LEU A 305 3.93 -13.37 -15.14
CA LEU A 305 3.24 -14.33 -14.26
C LEU A 305 4.12 -15.52 -13.90
N GLU A 306 5.03 -15.90 -14.78
CA GLU A 306 5.97 -16.99 -14.56
C GLU A 306 6.91 -16.64 -13.37
N ASP A 307 7.45 -15.41 -13.36
CA ASP A 307 8.26 -14.92 -12.23
C ASP A 307 7.43 -14.78 -10.95
N ALA A 308 6.19 -14.27 -11.06
CA ALA A 308 5.27 -14.15 -9.93
C ALA A 308 5.00 -15.52 -9.28
N ARG A 309 4.71 -16.54 -10.09
CA ARG A 309 4.46 -17.90 -9.62
C ARG A 309 5.69 -18.51 -8.95
N LEU A 310 6.88 -18.32 -9.54
CA LEU A 310 8.13 -18.79 -8.95
C LEU A 310 8.43 -18.16 -7.59
N VAL A 311 8.10 -16.88 -7.40
CA VAL A 311 8.23 -16.23 -6.09
C VAL A 311 7.20 -16.78 -5.13
N PHE A 312 5.93 -16.83 -5.54
CA PHE A 312 4.82 -17.35 -4.74
C PHE A 312 5.15 -18.74 -4.20
N ASP A 313 5.52 -19.69 -5.05
CA ASP A 313 5.82 -21.06 -4.65
C ASP A 313 6.93 -21.14 -3.58
N LYS A 314 7.92 -20.22 -3.62
CA LYS A 314 9.04 -20.14 -2.66
C LYS A 314 8.67 -19.52 -1.30
N ILE A 315 7.55 -18.82 -1.18
CA ILE A 315 7.10 -18.25 0.10
C ILE A 315 6.78 -19.40 1.06
N LYS A 316 7.48 -19.43 2.20
CA LYS A 316 7.18 -20.34 3.31
C LYS A 316 6.03 -19.77 4.13
N ASN A 317 5.10 -20.63 4.58
CA ASN A 317 3.93 -20.23 5.39
C ASN A 317 3.15 -19.06 4.77
N LYS A 318 2.64 -19.27 3.54
CA LYS A 318 1.83 -18.29 2.81
C LYS A 318 0.60 -17.93 3.65
N ASP A 319 0.40 -16.64 3.89
CA ASP A 319 -0.81 -16.12 4.49
C ASP A 319 -1.88 -15.84 3.43
N ILE A 320 -3.07 -15.45 3.86
CA ILE A 320 -4.19 -15.12 2.97
C ILE A 320 -3.85 -14.01 1.97
N VAL A 321 -2.97 -13.08 2.35
CA VAL A 321 -2.56 -11.95 1.50
C VAL A 321 -1.71 -12.44 0.33
N ALA A 322 -0.79 -13.37 0.56
CA ALA A 322 0.01 -13.99 -0.49
C ALA A 322 -0.86 -14.74 -1.51
N TRP A 323 -1.86 -15.52 -1.04
CA TRP A 323 -2.82 -16.22 -1.91
C TRP A 323 -3.66 -15.26 -2.73
N ASN A 324 -4.23 -14.24 -2.08
CA ASN A 324 -5.03 -13.21 -2.75
C ASN A 324 -4.22 -12.48 -3.83
N SER A 325 -2.96 -12.15 -3.56
CA SER A 325 -2.06 -11.51 -4.54
C SER A 325 -1.87 -12.36 -5.80
N MET A 326 -1.69 -13.67 -5.65
CA MET A 326 -1.53 -14.57 -6.80
C MET A 326 -2.84 -14.80 -7.57
N ILE A 327 -3.98 -14.95 -6.86
CA ILE A 327 -5.32 -15.08 -7.47
C ILE A 327 -5.63 -13.85 -8.32
N VAL A 328 -5.46 -12.65 -7.76
CA VAL A 328 -5.65 -11.37 -8.46
C VAL A 328 -4.67 -11.25 -9.62
N GLY A 329 -3.43 -11.72 -9.44
CA GLY A 329 -2.40 -11.78 -10.49
C GLY A 329 -2.82 -12.60 -11.71
N TYR A 330 -3.36 -13.81 -11.51
CA TYR A 330 -3.88 -14.64 -12.60
C TYR A 330 -5.12 -14.01 -13.26
N ALA A 331 -6.06 -13.52 -12.44
CA ALA A 331 -7.29 -12.87 -12.92
C ALA A 331 -6.99 -11.68 -13.84
N MET A 332 -6.14 -10.74 -13.39
CA MET A 332 -5.78 -9.55 -14.18
C MET A 332 -5.06 -9.89 -15.49
N ASN A 333 -4.43 -11.06 -15.58
CA ASN A 333 -3.69 -11.51 -16.74
C ASN A 333 -4.51 -12.36 -17.73
N GLY A 334 -5.79 -12.60 -17.44
CA GLY A 334 -6.70 -13.39 -18.28
C GLY A 334 -6.61 -14.90 -18.08
N PHE A 335 -6.01 -15.36 -17.00
CA PHE A 335 -5.85 -16.77 -16.65
C PHE A 335 -6.86 -17.15 -15.55
N SER A 336 -8.15 -16.99 -15.87
CA SER A 336 -9.22 -17.11 -14.87
C SER A 336 -9.37 -18.52 -14.30
N GLN A 337 -9.08 -19.56 -15.09
CA GLN A 337 -9.17 -20.95 -14.62
C GLN A 337 -8.11 -21.25 -13.55
N GLU A 338 -6.90 -20.75 -13.74
CA GLU A 338 -5.80 -20.85 -12.79
C GLU A 338 -6.11 -20.08 -11.49
N ALA A 339 -6.79 -18.92 -11.61
CA ALA A 339 -7.25 -18.16 -10.44
C ALA A 339 -8.30 -18.94 -9.61
N LEU A 340 -9.28 -19.57 -10.28
CA LEU A 340 -10.30 -20.40 -9.63
C LEU A 340 -9.71 -21.69 -9.01
N GLN A 341 -8.72 -22.29 -9.68
CA GLN A 341 -8.00 -23.44 -9.14
C GLN A 341 -7.24 -23.07 -7.85
N LEU A 342 -6.53 -21.93 -7.84
CA LEU A 342 -5.83 -21.47 -6.64
C LEU A 342 -6.77 -21.20 -5.46
N PHE A 343 -7.97 -20.68 -5.73
CA PHE A 343 -8.97 -20.49 -4.68
C PHE A 343 -9.44 -21.83 -4.08
N SER A 344 -9.64 -22.83 -4.94
CA SER A 344 -9.98 -24.19 -4.51
C SER A 344 -8.87 -24.81 -3.65
N ASP A 345 -7.61 -24.65 -4.09
CA ASP A 345 -6.44 -25.13 -3.35
C ASP A 345 -6.30 -24.44 -1.98
N MET A 346 -6.57 -23.14 -1.92
CA MET A 346 -6.56 -22.35 -0.69
C MET A 346 -7.59 -22.86 0.35
N GLY A 347 -8.80 -23.20 -0.11
CA GLY A 347 -9.84 -23.78 0.74
C GLY A 347 -9.44 -25.10 1.40
N GLY A 348 -8.57 -25.88 0.75
CA GLY A 348 -8.00 -27.11 1.32
C GLY A 348 -6.99 -26.89 2.45
N MET A 349 -6.52 -25.67 2.67
CA MET A 349 -5.46 -25.35 3.65
C MET A 349 -5.97 -24.71 4.96
N LEU A 350 -7.28 -24.77 5.25
CA LEU A 350 -7.93 -24.12 6.41
C LEU A 350 -7.73 -22.59 6.48
N LEU A 351 -7.45 -21.96 5.34
CA LEU A 351 -7.43 -20.50 5.22
C LEU A 351 -8.85 -20.02 4.90
N HIS A 352 -9.37 -19.09 5.69
CA HIS A 352 -10.68 -18.50 5.46
C HIS A 352 -10.58 -17.39 4.39
N PRO A 353 -11.36 -17.47 3.29
CA PRO A 353 -11.48 -16.39 2.33
C PRO A 353 -11.87 -15.07 3.00
N THR A 354 -11.37 -13.96 2.46
CA THR A 354 -11.74 -12.61 2.88
C THR A 354 -12.49 -11.88 1.78
N ASP A 355 -12.98 -10.68 2.06
CA ASP A 355 -13.53 -9.76 1.07
C ASP A 355 -12.56 -9.56 -0.13
N ILE A 356 -11.27 -9.39 0.15
CA ILE A 356 -10.25 -9.25 -0.90
C ILE A 356 -10.15 -10.50 -1.80
N THR A 357 -10.33 -11.70 -1.22
CA THR A 357 -10.33 -12.96 -1.99
C THR A 357 -11.44 -12.96 -3.04
N PHE A 358 -12.65 -12.59 -2.63
CA PHE A 358 -13.81 -12.58 -3.52
C PHE A 358 -13.73 -11.50 -4.60
N ILE A 359 -13.10 -10.35 -4.33
CA ILE A 359 -12.78 -9.36 -5.38
C ILE A 359 -11.93 -10.01 -6.49
N GLY A 360 -10.90 -10.79 -6.10
CA GLY A 360 -10.05 -11.49 -7.07
C GLY A 360 -10.82 -12.51 -7.92
N ILE A 361 -11.69 -13.29 -7.29
CA ILE A 361 -12.49 -14.33 -7.96
C ILE A 361 -13.57 -13.76 -8.86
N LEU A 362 -14.32 -12.76 -8.37
CA LEU A 362 -15.34 -12.10 -9.18
C LEU A 362 -14.72 -11.37 -10.39
N ASN A 363 -13.52 -10.80 -10.25
CA ASN A 363 -12.77 -10.26 -11.39
C ASN A 363 -12.34 -11.36 -12.37
N ALA A 364 -11.91 -12.53 -11.88
CA ALA A 364 -11.59 -13.67 -12.75
C ALA A 364 -12.83 -14.09 -13.56
N CYS A 365 -14.00 -14.20 -12.91
CA CYS A 365 -15.27 -14.47 -13.58
C CYS A 365 -15.61 -13.38 -14.60
N ALA A 366 -15.49 -12.09 -14.23
CA ALA A 366 -15.75 -10.96 -15.12
C ALA A 366 -14.87 -10.94 -16.37
N HIS A 367 -13.60 -11.37 -16.26
CA HIS A 367 -12.67 -11.42 -17.38
C HIS A 367 -12.83 -12.64 -18.29
N ALA A 368 -13.48 -13.70 -17.80
CA ALA A 368 -13.79 -14.92 -18.56
C ALA A 368 -15.26 -15.04 -18.98
N GLY A 369 -16.13 -14.12 -18.54
CA GLY A 369 -17.56 -14.16 -18.85
C GLY A 369 -18.34 -15.25 -18.13
N LEU A 370 -17.83 -15.72 -16.98
CA LEU A 370 -18.44 -16.80 -16.19
C LEU A 370 -19.57 -16.24 -15.31
N VAL A 371 -20.71 -15.90 -15.93
CA VAL A 371 -21.84 -15.23 -15.26
C VAL A 371 -22.43 -16.09 -14.14
N SER A 372 -22.66 -17.38 -14.41
CA SER A 372 -23.26 -18.32 -13.46
C SER A 372 -22.37 -18.53 -12.24
N GLU A 373 -21.08 -18.77 -12.45
CA GLU A 373 -20.09 -18.93 -11.40
C GLU A 373 -19.89 -17.64 -10.61
N GLY A 374 -19.88 -16.48 -11.29
CA GLY A 374 -19.80 -15.17 -10.63
C GLY A 374 -20.95 -14.95 -9.65
N TRP A 375 -22.19 -15.29 -10.04
CA TRP A 375 -23.33 -15.27 -9.13
C TRP A 375 -23.22 -16.27 -7.98
N ALA A 376 -22.78 -17.50 -8.26
CA ALA A 376 -22.58 -18.51 -7.23
C ALA A 376 -21.59 -18.03 -6.16
N PHE A 377 -20.44 -17.49 -6.57
CA PHE A 377 -19.46 -16.93 -5.65
C PHE A 377 -19.99 -15.71 -4.90
N PHE A 378 -20.68 -14.78 -5.59
CA PHE A 378 -21.25 -13.59 -4.97
C PHE A 378 -22.27 -13.93 -3.87
N CYS A 379 -23.11 -14.94 -4.08
CA CYS A 379 -24.04 -15.42 -3.06
C CYS A 379 -23.31 -16.14 -1.91
N SER A 380 -22.35 -17.01 -2.24
CA SER A 380 -21.58 -17.78 -1.25
C SER A 380 -20.86 -16.89 -0.23
N MET A 381 -20.45 -15.68 -0.63
CA MET A 381 -19.84 -14.69 0.28
C MET A 381 -20.64 -14.54 1.57
N LYS A 382 -21.95 -14.35 1.43
CA LYS A 382 -22.85 -14.15 2.55
C LYS A 382 -23.32 -15.48 3.13
N ASP A 383 -23.75 -16.39 2.27
CA ASP A 383 -24.46 -17.61 2.68
C ASP A 383 -23.53 -18.63 3.34
N GLU A 384 -22.26 -18.68 2.92
CA GLU A 384 -21.26 -19.64 3.41
C GLU A 384 -20.18 -18.99 4.29
N PHE A 385 -19.73 -17.78 3.94
CA PHE A 385 -18.60 -17.14 4.60
C PHE A 385 -18.98 -15.97 5.53
N GLY A 386 -20.24 -15.54 5.56
CA GLY A 386 -20.70 -14.42 6.40
C GLY A 386 -20.09 -13.07 6.04
N ILE A 387 -19.61 -12.90 4.81
CA ILE A 387 -19.00 -11.68 4.27
C ILE A 387 -20.08 -10.87 3.57
N GLU A 388 -20.39 -9.68 4.10
CA GLU A 388 -21.31 -8.75 3.43
C GLU A 388 -20.64 -8.10 2.21
N PRO A 389 -21.31 -8.07 1.04
CA PRO A 389 -20.76 -7.44 -0.16
C PRO A 389 -20.49 -5.94 0.01
N LYS A 390 -19.26 -5.54 -0.29
CA LYS A 390 -18.81 -4.13 -0.41
C LYS A 390 -18.90 -3.61 -1.85
N ILE A 391 -18.73 -2.29 -2.03
CA ILE A 391 -18.83 -1.59 -3.33
C ILE A 391 -17.96 -2.23 -4.41
N GLU A 392 -16.78 -2.75 -4.05
CA GLU A 392 -15.85 -3.39 -4.96
C GLU A 392 -16.40 -4.70 -5.54
N HIS A 393 -17.13 -5.49 -4.74
CA HIS A 393 -17.74 -6.75 -5.19
C HIS A 393 -18.90 -6.48 -6.15
N TYR A 394 -19.74 -5.49 -5.84
CA TYR A 394 -20.76 -5.01 -6.77
C TYR A 394 -20.13 -4.49 -8.07
N GLY A 395 -18.99 -3.78 -7.97
CA GLY A 395 -18.16 -3.38 -9.10
C GLY A 395 -17.78 -4.54 -10.01
N CYS A 396 -17.27 -5.62 -9.44
CA CYS A 396 -16.92 -6.84 -10.18
C CYS A 396 -18.14 -7.46 -10.86
N MET A 397 -19.28 -7.55 -10.18
CA MET A 397 -20.52 -8.11 -10.72
C MET A 397 -21.12 -7.26 -11.84
N VAL A 398 -21.17 -5.94 -11.68
CA VAL A 398 -21.63 -5.03 -12.74
C VAL A 398 -20.70 -5.08 -13.95
N ASN A 399 -19.39 -5.21 -13.73
CA ASN A 399 -18.43 -5.43 -14.81
C ASN A 399 -18.67 -6.76 -15.54
N LEU A 400 -18.92 -7.86 -14.81
CA LEU A 400 -19.25 -9.17 -15.38
C LEU A 400 -20.54 -9.14 -16.20
N LEU A 401 -21.66 -8.72 -15.59
CA LEU A 401 -22.96 -8.63 -16.25
C LEU A 401 -22.94 -7.65 -17.42
N GLY A 402 -22.26 -6.52 -17.23
CA GLY A 402 -22.06 -5.50 -18.25
C GLY A 402 -21.35 -6.05 -19.48
N ARG A 403 -20.25 -6.82 -19.31
CA ARG A 403 -19.51 -7.47 -20.41
C ARG A 403 -20.25 -8.62 -21.06
N ALA A 404 -21.19 -9.24 -20.35
CA ALA A 404 -22.01 -10.32 -20.87
C ALA A 404 -23.31 -9.81 -21.55
N GLY A 405 -23.57 -8.50 -21.53
CA GLY A 405 -24.75 -7.89 -22.15
C GLY A 405 -26.00 -7.93 -21.28
N HIS A 406 -25.90 -8.38 -20.04
CA HIS A 406 -27.00 -8.43 -19.06
C HIS A 406 -27.24 -7.06 -18.41
N LEU A 407 -27.42 -6.02 -19.22
CA LEU A 407 -27.47 -4.62 -18.76
C LEU A 407 -28.61 -4.34 -17.78
N LYS A 408 -29.78 -4.95 -17.99
CA LYS A 408 -30.94 -4.78 -17.10
C LYS A 408 -30.69 -5.40 -15.73
N GLU A 409 -30.09 -6.58 -15.69
CA GLU A 409 -29.71 -7.25 -14.44
C GLU A 409 -28.63 -6.46 -13.71
N ALA A 410 -27.63 -5.95 -14.43
CA ALA A 410 -26.60 -5.09 -13.86
C ALA A 410 -27.21 -3.82 -13.25
N TYR A 411 -28.16 -3.18 -13.94
CA TYR A 411 -28.85 -2.01 -13.43
C TYR A 411 -29.70 -2.31 -12.19
N GLN A 412 -30.41 -3.43 -12.21
CA GLN A 412 -31.22 -3.88 -11.08
C GLN A 412 -30.34 -4.19 -9.86
N LEU A 413 -29.20 -4.86 -10.06
CA LEU A 413 -28.22 -5.13 -8.99
C LEU A 413 -27.76 -3.83 -8.32
N VAL A 414 -27.48 -2.78 -9.09
CA VAL A 414 -27.09 -1.47 -8.54
C VAL A 414 -28.22 -0.83 -7.74
N LYS A 415 -29.46 -0.94 -8.20
CA LYS A 415 -30.65 -0.41 -7.48
C LYS A 415 -30.92 -1.14 -6.17
N ASP A 416 -30.65 -2.44 -6.11
CA ASP A 416 -30.91 -3.28 -4.94
C ASP A 416 -29.79 -3.25 -3.91
N MET A 417 -28.73 -2.47 -4.14
CA MET A 417 -27.62 -2.32 -3.21
C MET A 417 -28.08 -1.73 -1.88
N LYS A 418 -27.58 -2.30 -0.78
CA LYS A 418 -27.77 -1.75 0.58
C LYS A 418 -26.84 -0.57 0.88
N ILE A 419 -25.84 -0.36 0.04
CA ILE A 419 -24.81 0.67 0.17
C ILE A 419 -24.98 1.63 -0.99
N ALA A 420 -24.77 2.93 -0.75
CA ALA A 420 -24.84 3.94 -1.80
C ALA A 420 -23.83 3.62 -2.93
N PRO A 421 -24.27 3.56 -4.20
CA PRO A 421 -23.38 3.27 -5.31
C PRO A 421 -22.44 4.44 -5.58
N ASP A 422 -21.17 4.13 -5.85
CA ASP A 422 -20.15 5.14 -6.15
C ASP A 422 -20.14 5.51 -7.66
N PRO A 423 -19.52 6.64 -8.04
CA PRO A 423 -19.45 7.04 -9.45
C PRO A 423 -18.73 6.04 -10.36
N VAL A 424 -17.82 5.21 -9.82
CA VAL A 424 -17.04 4.22 -10.58
C VAL A 424 -17.94 3.06 -11.02
N LEU A 425 -18.82 2.58 -10.15
CA LEU A 425 -19.80 1.54 -10.44
C LEU A 425 -20.73 1.96 -11.59
N TRP A 426 -21.29 3.16 -11.51
CA TRP A 426 -22.13 3.72 -12.57
C TRP A 426 -21.35 3.94 -13.88
N GLY A 427 -20.10 4.39 -13.79
CA GLY A 427 -19.21 4.51 -14.94
C GLY A 427 -18.98 3.17 -15.65
N THR A 428 -18.89 2.07 -14.88
CA THR A 428 -18.74 0.72 -15.41
C THR A 428 -19.99 0.28 -16.17
N LEU A 429 -21.19 0.53 -15.60
CA LEU A 429 -22.45 0.26 -16.27
C LEU A 429 -22.63 1.11 -17.55
N LEU A 430 -22.28 2.40 -17.51
CA LEU A 430 -22.28 3.26 -18.69
C LEU A 430 -21.32 2.76 -19.78
N GLY A 431 -20.15 2.28 -19.39
CA GLY A 431 -19.20 1.64 -20.29
C GLY A 431 -19.80 0.42 -20.98
N ALA A 432 -20.60 -0.38 -20.26
CA ALA A 432 -21.33 -1.51 -20.82
C ALA A 432 -22.49 -1.07 -21.74
N CYS A 433 -23.26 -0.04 -21.36
CA CYS A 433 -24.28 0.53 -22.25
C CYS A 433 -23.68 1.01 -23.58
N ARG A 434 -22.47 1.60 -23.55
CA ARG A 434 -21.73 1.96 -24.76
C ARG A 434 -21.37 0.74 -25.61
N LEU A 435 -20.88 -0.33 -24.98
CA LEU A 435 -20.48 -1.56 -25.67
C LEU A 435 -21.64 -2.18 -26.47
N TYR A 436 -22.86 -2.11 -25.94
CA TYR A 436 -24.07 -2.68 -26.55
C TYR A 436 -25.00 -1.64 -27.19
N GLY A 437 -24.58 -0.38 -27.30
CA GLY A 437 -25.40 0.69 -27.90
C GLY A 437 -26.72 0.98 -27.19
N ASN A 438 -26.86 0.70 -25.89
CA ASN A 438 -28.11 0.91 -25.14
C ASN A 438 -28.21 2.35 -24.63
N ILE A 439 -28.68 3.25 -25.50
CA ILE A 439 -28.83 4.68 -25.22
C ILE A 439 -29.84 4.94 -24.09
N GLY A 440 -30.99 4.25 -24.11
CA GLY A 440 -32.06 4.50 -23.15
C GLY A 440 -31.62 4.27 -21.71
N LEU A 441 -30.93 3.16 -21.44
CA LEU A 441 -30.37 2.90 -20.11
C LEU A 441 -29.22 3.87 -19.77
N ALA A 442 -28.38 4.23 -20.74
CA ALA A 442 -27.32 5.20 -20.52
C ALA A 442 -27.86 6.58 -20.09
N GLU A 443 -28.94 7.06 -20.73
CA GLU A 443 -29.60 8.30 -20.35
C GLU A 443 -30.24 8.22 -18.96
N GLU A 444 -30.85 7.08 -18.59
CA GLU A 444 -31.40 6.86 -17.25
C GLU A 444 -30.31 6.91 -16.18
N VAL A 445 -29.17 6.25 -16.42
CA VAL A 445 -28.01 6.27 -15.51
C VAL A 445 -27.42 7.68 -15.36
N VAL A 446 -27.24 8.42 -16.46
CA VAL A 446 -26.71 9.79 -16.38
C VAL A 446 -27.68 10.73 -15.68
N ARG A 447 -28.99 10.61 -15.95
CA ARG A 447 -30.00 11.41 -15.24
C ARG A 447 -29.93 11.16 -13.74
N PHE A 448 -29.87 9.90 -13.32
CA PHE A 448 -29.67 9.54 -11.92
C PHE A 448 -28.41 10.19 -11.32
N LEU A 449 -27.26 10.09 -12.02
CA LEU A 449 -26.00 10.69 -11.56
C LEU A 449 -26.06 12.21 -11.43
N VAL A 450 -26.72 12.90 -12.37
CA VAL A 450 -26.88 14.36 -12.33
C VAL A 450 -27.82 14.77 -11.19
N ASP A 451 -28.98 14.10 -11.06
CA ASP A 451 -29.98 14.42 -10.04
C ASP A 451 -29.45 14.25 -8.61
N HIS A 452 -28.47 13.37 -8.41
CA HIS A 452 -27.82 13.12 -7.11
C HIS A 452 -26.47 13.82 -6.94
N ASN A 453 -26.07 14.68 -7.89
CA ASN A 453 -24.79 15.40 -7.89
C ASN A 453 -23.56 14.46 -7.81
N LEU A 454 -23.64 13.29 -8.46
CA LEU A 454 -22.60 12.26 -8.56
C LEU A 454 -21.90 12.26 -9.93
N ALA A 455 -22.37 13.05 -10.89
CA ALA A 455 -21.80 13.11 -12.23
C ALA A 455 -20.39 13.71 -12.21
N ASN A 456 -19.46 13.04 -12.90
CA ASN A 456 -18.09 13.52 -13.05
C ASN A 456 -17.70 13.65 -14.53
N SER A 457 -16.45 14.06 -14.77
CA SER A 457 -15.87 14.17 -16.11
C SER A 457 -16.03 12.90 -16.96
N GLY A 458 -15.80 11.74 -16.37
CA GLY A 458 -15.92 10.44 -17.01
C GLY A 458 -17.36 10.12 -17.44
N THR A 459 -18.35 10.48 -16.62
CA THR A 459 -19.79 10.32 -16.93
C THR A 459 -20.15 11.04 -18.23
N TYR A 460 -19.78 12.31 -18.34
CA TYR A 460 -20.12 13.12 -19.53
C TYR A 460 -19.36 12.65 -20.77
N ILE A 461 -18.09 12.25 -20.62
CA ILE A 461 -17.30 11.69 -21.72
C ILE A 461 -17.94 10.39 -22.24
N LEU A 462 -18.36 9.48 -21.36
CA LEU A 462 -18.99 8.23 -21.75
C LEU A 462 -20.31 8.46 -22.48
N LEU A 463 -21.17 9.36 -22.01
CA LEU A 463 -22.43 9.68 -22.69
C LEU A 463 -22.20 10.37 -24.04
N SER A 464 -21.28 11.33 -24.09
CA SER A 464 -20.86 11.97 -25.34
C SER A 464 -20.38 10.94 -26.37
N ASN A 465 -19.60 9.95 -25.91
CA ASN A 465 -19.15 8.84 -26.74
C ASN A 465 -20.30 7.94 -27.24
N ILE A 466 -21.31 7.69 -26.40
CA ILE A 466 -22.52 6.92 -26.78
C ILE A 466 -23.34 7.68 -27.85
N TYR A 467 -23.52 8.98 -27.70
CA TYR A 467 -24.19 9.80 -28.70
C TYR A 467 -23.42 9.83 -30.02
N ALA A 468 -22.09 9.97 -29.97
CA ALA A 468 -21.25 9.95 -31.16
C ALA A 468 -21.33 8.59 -31.89
N ALA A 469 -21.28 7.48 -31.15
CA ALA A 469 -21.39 6.13 -31.72
C ALA A 469 -22.75 5.84 -32.37
N THR A 470 -23.77 6.63 -32.05
CA THR A 470 -25.15 6.46 -32.54
C THR A 470 -25.58 7.59 -33.48
N GLY A 471 -24.65 8.47 -33.89
CA GLY A 471 -24.91 9.56 -34.83
C GLY A 471 -25.68 10.76 -34.25
N HIS A 472 -25.87 10.83 -32.93
CA HIS A 472 -26.60 11.92 -32.27
C HIS A 472 -25.69 13.13 -31.98
N TRP A 473 -25.24 13.83 -33.03
CA TRP A 473 -24.28 14.94 -32.92
C TRP A 473 -24.77 16.13 -32.09
N ASP A 474 -26.07 16.40 -32.06
CA ASP A 474 -26.65 17.41 -31.16
C ASP A 474 -26.39 17.08 -29.69
N GLY A 475 -26.50 15.79 -29.32
CA GLY A 475 -26.18 15.29 -27.99
C GLY A 475 -24.70 15.46 -27.65
N VAL A 476 -23.81 15.18 -28.60
CA VAL A 476 -22.35 15.38 -28.46
C VAL A 476 -22.04 16.86 -28.23
N ALA A 477 -22.64 17.77 -29.01
CA ALA A 477 -22.44 19.20 -28.88
C ALA A 477 -22.88 19.71 -27.49
N ARG A 478 -24.06 19.30 -27.02
CA ARG A 478 -24.54 19.62 -25.66
C ARG A 478 -23.55 19.15 -24.58
N MET A 479 -23.07 17.92 -24.67
CA MET A 479 -22.13 17.36 -23.69
C MET A 479 -20.78 18.08 -23.72
N ARG A 480 -20.27 18.47 -24.90
CA ARG A 480 -19.01 19.24 -25.01
C ARG A 480 -19.12 20.62 -24.36
N THR A 481 -20.25 21.30 -24.52
CA THR A 481 -20.51 22.58 -23.83
C THR A 481 -20.52 22.38 -22.31
N LEU A 482 -21.25 21.38 -21.82
CA LEU A 482 -21.32 21.09 -20.39
C LEU A 482 -19.95 20.72 -19.79
N MET A 483 -19.12 19.96 -20.52
CA MET A 483 -17.74 19.65 -20.13
C MET A 483 -16.87 20.90 -20.02
N LYS A 484 -17.00 21.84 -20.97
CA LYS A 484 -16.24 23.10 -20.96
C LYS A 484 -16.64 23.98 -19.78
N ASP A 485 -17.94 24.11 -19.52
CA ASP A 485 -18.47 24.92 -18.43
C ASP A 485 -18.12 24.33 -17.06
N SER A 486 -17.98 23.00 -16.97
CA SER A 486 -17.60 22.28 -15.75
C SER A 486 -16.08 22.17 -15.55
N GLY A 487 -15.25 22.77 -16.42
CA GLY A 487 -13.79 22.71 -16.32
C GLY A 487 -13.19 21.31 -16.53
N VAL A 488 -13.94 20.39 -17.13
CA VAL A 488 -13.53 18.99 -17.32
C VAL A 488 -12.49 18.88 -18.44
N GLN A 489 -11.31 18.36 -18.13
CA GLN A 489 -10.28 18.04 -19.13
C GLN A 489 -10.33 16.55 -19.52
N LYS A 490 -10.18 16.27 -20.82
CA LYS A 490 -10.07 14.90 -21.34
C LYS A 490 -8.64 14.42 -21.16
N GLU A 491 -8.47 13.32 -20.43
CA GLU A 491 -7.17 12.65 -20.34
C GLU A 491 -6.77 12.07 -21.71
N PRO A 492 -5.59 12.42 -22.26
CA PRO A 492 -5.13 11.87 -23.52
C PRO A 492 -4.74 10.39 -23.36
N GLY A 493 -4.95 9.59 -24.41
CA GLY A 493 -4.45 8.23 -24.47
C GLY A 493 -2.93 8.21 -24.60
N CYS A 494 -2.26 7.57 -23.65
CA CYS A 494 -0.81 7.42 -23.60
C CYS A 494 -0.45 5.93 -23.51
N SER A 495 0.46 5.49 -24.38
CA SER A 495 1.07 4.16 -24.30
C SER A 495 2.54 4.29 -23.91
N SER A 496 3.02 3.39 -23.06
CA SER A 496 4.40 3.38 -22.59
C SER A 496 5.04 2.01 -22.69
N ILE A 497 6.36 1.98 -22.80
CA ILE A 497 7.18 0.76 -22.96
C ILE A 497 8.53 0.95 -22.25
N GLU A 498 8.97 -0.08 -21.53
CA GLU A 498 10.31 -0.10 -20.92
C GLU A 498 11.32 -0.73 -21.90
N VAL A 499 12.34 0.05 -22.30
CA VAL A 499 13.47 -0.44 -23.10
C VAL A 499 14.76 0.10 -22.50
N ASN A 500 15.77 -0.75 -22.31
CA ASN A 500 17.07 -0.38 -21.74
C ASN A 500 16.95 0.34 -20.38
N ASN A 501 16.09 -0.15 -19.47
CA ASN A 501 15.84 0.40 -18.12
C ASN A 501 15.31 1.85 -18.10
N LYS A 502 14.66 2.26 -19.19
CA LYS A 502 13.99 3.55 -19.33
C LYS A 502 12.57 3.32 -19.83
N VAL A 503 11.61 3.98 -19.19
CA VAL A 503 10.22 4.04 -19.67
C VAL A 503 10.12 5.13 -20.74
N HIS A 504 9.57 4.77 -21.89
CA HIS A 504 9.30 5.66 -23.02
C HIS A 504 7.79 5.80 -23.18
N GLU A 505 7.31 7.05 -23.24
CA GLU A 505 5.89 7.37 -23.33
C GLU A 505 5.54 7.94 -24.72
N PHE A 506 4.38 7.56 -25.23
CA PHE A 506 3.88 7.93 -26.55
C PHE A 506 2.45 8.45 -26.45
N LEU A 507 2.26 9.69 -26.87
CA LEU A 507 0.95 10.34 -26.97
C LEU A 507 0.52 10.37 -28.44
N ALA A 508 -0.75 10.12 -28.72
CA ALA A 508 -1.31 10.24 -30.05
C ALA A 508 -1.13 11.68 -30.57
N GLY A 509 -0.51 11.84 -31.74
CA GLY A 509 -0.31 13.14 -32.41
C GLY A 509 0.86 14.01 -31.91
N ASN A 510 1.67 13.58 -30.93
CA ASN A 510 2.82 14.36 -30.46
C ASN A 510 4.01 13.46 -30.06
N LEU A 511 4.94 13.23 -31.00
CA LEU A 511 6.20 12.52 -30.74
C LEU A 511 7.38 13.49 -30.59
N ARG A 512 7.61 13.93 -29.36
CA ARG A 512 8.93 14.44 -28.95
C ARG A 512 9.82 13.28 -28.49
N HIS A 513 10.18 12.40 -29.42
CA HIS A 513 11.08 11.27 -29.15
C HIS A 513 12.37 11.38 -29.98
N PRO A 514 13.57 11.13 -29.41
CA PRO A 514 14.84 11.21 -30.15
C PRO A 514 14.90 10.34 -31.41
N LYS A 515 14.16 9.22 -31.42
CA LYS A 515 14.04 8.27 -32.55
C LYS A 515 12.75 8.44 -33.36
N SER A 516 12.10 9.60 -33.34
CA SER A 516 10.79 9.81 -33.99
C SER A 516 10.79 9.36 -35.45
N LYS A 517 11.82 9.72 -36.24
CA LYS A 517 11.94 9.35 -37.65
C LYS A 517 11.94 7.82 -37.86
N GLU A 518 12.75 7.08 -37.10
CA GLU A 518 12.80 5.60 -37.17
C GLU A 518 11.45 4.97 -36.80
N ILE A 519 10.76 5.54 -35.80
CA ILE A 519 9.46 5.05 -35.36
C ILE A 519 8.40 5.25 -36.45
N TYR A 520 8.36 6.41 -37.11
CA TYR A 520 7.42 6.65 -38.21
C TYR A 520 7.65 5.71 -39.39
N MET A 521 8.91 5.46 -39.77
CA MET A 521 9.24 4.50 -40.82
C MET A 521 8.74 3.09 -40.48
N MET A 522 8.97 2.63 -39.23
CA MET A 522 8.46 1.33 -38.78
C MET A 522 6.92 1.31 -38.74
N LEU A 523 6.26 2.42 -38.42
CA LEU A 523 4.80 2.51 -38.44
C LEU A 523 4.25 2.36 -39.86
N GLU A 524 4.90 2.96 -40.85
CA GLU A 524 4.57 2.78 -42.28
C GLU A 524 4.72 1.31 -42.70
N GLU A 525 5.80 0.63 -42.28
CA GLU A 525 6.00 -0.80 -42.52
C GLU A 525 4.88 -1.64 -41.88
N ILE A 526 4.55 -1.39 -40.61
CA ILE A 526 3.45 -2.06 -39.90
C ILE A 526 2.13 -1.89 -40.66
N ASN A 527 1.78 -0.66 -41.04
CA ASN A 527 0.54 -0.39 -41.78
C ASN A 527 0.55 -1.08 -43.16
N GLY A 528 1.70 -1.18 -43.82
CA GLY A 528 1.87 -1.99 -45.03
C GLY A 528 1.63 -3.47 -44.80
N TRP A 529 2.18 -4.05 -43.72
CA TRP A 529 1.95 -5.45 -43.36
C TRP A 529 0.49 -5.73 -43.06
N LEU A 530 -0.18 -4.83 -42.33
CA LEU A 530 -1.60 -4.95 -42.00
C LEU A 530 -2.46 -4.98 -43.28
N LYS A 531 -2.24 -4.02 -44.21
CA LYS A 531 -2.95 -3.96 -45.49
C LYS A 531 -2.72 -5.24 -46.32
N ALA A 532 -1.50 -5.74 -46.37
CA ALA A 532 -1.18 -7.00 -47.08
C ALA A 532 -1.87 -8.24 -46.49
N HIS A 533 -2.24 -8.21 -45.21
CA HIS A 533 -2.97 -9.29 -44.52
C HIS A 533 -4.49 -9.04 -44.44
N GLY A 534 -5.02 -8.12 -45.24
CA GLY A 534 -6.47 -7.88 -45.35
C GLY A 534 -7.09 -7.16 -44.15
N TYR A 535 -6.29 -6.47 -43.34
CA TYR A 535 -6.81 -5.64 -42.25
C TYR A 535 -7.64 -4.48 -42.80
N THR A 536 -8.82 -4.28 -42.21
CA THR A 536 -9.72 -3.14 -42.47
C THR A 536 -9.90 -2.38 -41.16
N PRO A 537 -9.62 -1.05 -41.12
CA PRO A 537 -9.78 -0.26 -39.91
C PRO A 537 -11.25 -0.18 -39.45
N GLU A 538 -11.50 -0.30 -38.14
CA GLU A 538 -12.83 -0.10 -37.56
C GLU A 538 -13.09 1.41 -37.32
N THR A 539 -13.54 2.14 -38.35
CA THR A 539 -13.71 3.60 -38.29
C THR A 539 -14.80 4.08 -37.32
N ASP A 540 -15.77 3.23 -36.99
CA ASP A 540 -16.86 3.52 -36.04
C ASP A 540 -16.36 3.85 -34.61
N ILE A 541 -15.14 3.45 -34.26
CA ILE A 541 -14.50 3.77 -32.98
C ILE A 541 -14.06 5.23 -32.91
N VAL A 542 -13.86 5.89 -34.06
CA VAL A 542 -13.43 7.29 -34.12
C VAL A 542 -14.64 8.20 -33.94
N LEU A 543 -14.87 8.58 -32.68
CA LEU A 543 -16.02 9.38 -32.23
C LEU A 543 -15.88 10.89 -32.52
N HIS A 544 -15.30 11.22 -33.67
CA HIS A 544 -15.17 12.60 -34.17
C HIS A 544 -15.95 12.74 -35.47
N ASP A 545 -16.58 13.91 -35.64
CA ASP A 545 -17.32 14.27 -36.85
C ASP A 545 -16.32 14.71 -37.93
N ILE A 546 -15.66 13.72 -38.52
CA ILE A 546 -14.61 13.86 -39.54
C ILE A 546 -14.85 12.86 -40.67
N GLY A 547 -14.25 13.08 -41.84
CA GLY A 547 -14.44 12.19 -42.98
C GLY A 547 -13.84 10.79 -42.73
N GLU A 548 -14.35 9.75 -43.42
CA GLU A 548 -13.88 8.37 -43.25
C GLU A 548 -12.35 8.22 -43.47
N ILE A 549 -11.79 8.94 -44.44
CA ILE A 549 -10.33 8.96 -44.69
C ILE A 549 -9.57 9.51 -43.47
N GLU A 550 -10.09 10.55 -42.83
CA GLU A 550 -9.46 11.17 -41.65
C GLU A 550 -9.60 10.25 -40.42
N LYS A 551 -10.70 9.50 -40.32
CA LYS A 551 -10.87 8.45 -39.29
C LYS A 551 -9.84 7.35 -39.44
N GLU A 552 -9.64 6.84 -40.66
CA GLU A 552 -8.60 5.84 -40.95
C GLU A 552 -7.20 6.36 -40.59
N GLN A 553 -6.86 7.58 -41.00
CA GLN A 553 -5.57 8.21 -40.68
C GLN A 553 -5.37 8.37 -39.17
N SER A 554 -6.43 8.71 -38.42
CA SER A 554 -6.36 8.77 -36.95
C SER A 554 -6.04 7.40 -36.33
N LEU A 555 -6.60 6.31 -36.85
CA LEU A 555 -6.34 4.94 -36.37
C LEU A 555 -4.93 4.47 -36.70
N GLU A 556 -4.34 4.92 -37.81
CA GLU A 556 -2.95 4.62 -38.19
C GLU A 556 -1.93 5.14 -37.16
N VAL A 557 -2.26 6.19 -36.40
CA VAL A 557 -1.36 6.89 -35.46
C VAL A 557 -1.76 6.76 -33.99
N HIS A 558 -2.45 5.67 -33.62
CA HIS A 558 -2.72 5.37 -32.22
C HIS A 558 -1.42 5.13 -31.41
N SER A 559 -1.41 5.59 -30.16
CA SER A 559 -0.24 5.50 -29.26
C SER A 559 0.33 4.08 -29.10
N GLU A 560 -0.55 3.08 -29.16
CA GLU A 560 -0.26 1.66 -29.05
C GLU A 560 0.65 1.21 -30.19
N LYS A 561 0.33 1.64 -31.42
CA LYS A 561 1.13 1.32 -32.61
C LYS A 561 2.50 1.98 -32.55
N PHE A 562 2.60 3.21 -32.02
CA PHE A 562 3.90 3.85 -31.76
C PHE A 562 4.76 3.08 -30.76
N ALA A 563 4.15 2.62 -29.66
CA ALA A 563 4.85 1.82 -28.66
C ALA A 563 5.31 0.46 -29.23
N ILE A 564 4.48 -0.20 -30.04
CA ILE A 564 4.84 -1.44 -30.75
C ILE A 564 5.99 -1.19 -31.75
N ALA A 565 5.87 -0.15 -32.58
CA ALA A 565 6.90 0.22 -33.56
C ALA A 565 8.25 0.49 -32.88
N PHE A 566 8.24 1.28 -31.80
CA PHE A 566 9.45 1.51 -31.00
C PHE A 566 10.01 0.23 -30.38
N GLY A 567 9.14 -0.67 -29.89
CA GLY A 567 9.52 -1.97 -29.37
C GLY A 567 10.19 -2.86 -30.43
N LEU A 568 9.68 -2.88 -31.66
CA LEU A 568 10.23 -3.65 -32.77
C LEU A 568 11.62 -3.15 -33.20
N ILE A 569 11.83 -1.83 -33.33
CA ILE A 569 13.13 -1.28 -33.73
C ILE A 569 14.18 -1.34 -32.62
N SER A 570 13.77 -1.34 -31.36
CA SER A 570 14.68 -1.18 -30.22
C SER A 570 15.04 -2.48 -29.52
N THR A 571 14.45 -3.61 -29.90
CA THR A 571 14.70 -4.91 -29.25
C THR A 571 15.00 -6.01 -30.27
N ARG A 572 15.79 -7.01 -29.85
CA ARG A 572 16.19 -8.13 -30.71
C ARG A 572 14.99 -9.01 -31.06
N PRO A 573 14.89 -9.61 -32.26
CA PRO A 573 13.84 -10.58 -32.62
C PRO A 573 13.61 -11.65 -31.55
N GLY A 574 12.36 -12.11 -31.39
CA GLY A 574 11.94 -13.05 -30.33
C GLY A 574 11.73 -12.48 -28.90
N THR A 575 12.28 -11.31 -28.58
CA THR A 575 12.00 -10.60 -27.29
C THR A 575 10.49 -10.31 -27.12
N THR A 576 9.94 -10.46 -25.91
CA THR A 576 8.55 -10.05 -25.66
C THR A 576 8.43 -8.52 -25.61
N ILE A 577 7.47 -7.95 -26.32
CA ILE A 577 7.17 -6.50 -26.26
C ILE A 577 6.11 -6.28 -25.19
N LYS A 578 6.38 -5.40 -24.22
CA LYS A 578 5.45 -5.10 -23.11
C LYS A 578 5.04 -3.63 -23.15
N ILE A 579 3.74 -3.38 -23.25
CA ILE A 579 3.18 -2.04 -23.40
C ILE A 579 2.18 -1.80 -22.27
N PHE A 580 2.22 -0.60 -21.69
CA PHE A 580 1.24 -0.14 -20.73
C PHE A 580 0.42 1.01 -21.33
N LYS A 581 -0.90 0.94 -21.21
CA LYS A 581 -1.84 1.94 -21.68
C LYS A 581 -2.64 2.48 -20.49
N ASN A 582 -2.71 3.81 -20.35
CA ASN A 582 -3.49 4.45 -19.28
C ASN A 582 -5.02 4.31 -19.44
N LEU A 583 -5.48 4.12 -20.69
CA LEU A 583 -6.88 3.89 -21.05
C LEU A 583 -7.13 2.43 -21.47
N ARG A 584 -8.40 2.06 -21.66
CA ARG A 584 -8.75 0.78 -22.28
C ARG A 584 -8.31 0.76 -23.75
N VAL A 585 -7.70 -0.34 -24.18
CA VAL A 585 -7.32 -0.54 -25.59
C VAL A 585 -8.60 -0.65 -26.43
N CYS A 586 -8.66 0.05 -27.57
CA CYS A 586 -9.81 -0.03 -28.48
C CYS A 586 -9.84 -1.35 -29.26
N SER A 587 -11.01 -1.73 -29.80
CA SER A 587 -11.16 -2.99 -30.56
C SER A 587 -10.21 -3.05 -31.76
N ASP A 588 -10.10 -1.96 -32.52
CA ASP A 588 -9.15 -1.85 -33.64
C ASP A 588 -7.70 -2.12 -33.23
N CYS A 589 -7.19 -1.45 -32.20
CA CYS A 589 -5.82 -1.66 -31.73
C CYS A 589 -5.60 -3.06 -31.17
N HIS A 590 -6.62 -3.67 -30.58
CA HIS A 590 -6.55 -5.07 -30.14
C HIS A 590 -6.40 -6.02 -31.35
N VAL A 591 -7.22 -5.84 -32.40
CA VAL A 591 -7.12 -6.62 -33.66
C VAL A 591 -5.76 -6.41 -34.33
N VAL A 592 -5.30 -5.16 -34.43
CA VAL A 592 -3.97 -4.83 -34.97
C VAL A 592 -2.87 -5.52 -34.18
N THR A 593 -2.94 -5.50 -32.84
CA THR A 593 -1.90 -6.13 -32.02
C THR A 593 -1.86 -7.65 -32.21
N LYS A 594 -3.03 -8.32 -32.36
CA LYS A 594 -3.09 -9.73 -32.77
C LYS A 594 -2.36 -9.96 -34.09
N LEU A 595 -2.69 -9.19 -35.12
CA LEU A 595 -2.08 -9.33 -36.44
C LEU A 595 -0.56 -9.10 -36.39
N ILE A 596 -0.10 -8.05 -35.71
CA ILE A 596 1.34 -7.78 -35.58
C ILE A 596 2.04 -8.94 -34.85
N SER A 597 1.45 -9.47 -33.78
CA SER A 597 2.00 -10.64 -33.08
C SER A 597 2.16 -11.83 -34.02
N LYS A 598 1.14 -12.12 -34.84
CA LYS A 598 1.18 -13.19 -35.86
C LYS A 598 2.24 -12.95 -36.94
N ILE A 599 2.30 -11.74 -37.48
CA ILE A 599 3.19 -11.37 -38.60
C ILE A 599 4.66 -11.43 -38.15
N THR A 600 4.94 -10.95 -36.95
CA THR A 600 6.32 -10.83 -36.44
C THR A 600 6.79 -12.06 -35.65
N GLY A 601 5.88 -12.98 -35.29
CA GLY A 601 6.16 -14.10 -34.39
C GLY A 601 6.52 -13.67 -32.98
N ARG A 602 6.08 -12.47 -32.57
CA ARG A 602 6.45 -11.85 -31.29
C ARG A 602 5.31 -12.00 -30.29
N ARG A 603 5.63 -12.42 -29.06
CA ARG A 603 4.72 -12.21 -27.92
C ARG A 603 4.63 -10.71 -27.64
N ILE A 604 3.42 -10.17 -27.67
CA ILE A 604 3.14 -8.79 -27.29
C ILE A 604 2.22 -8.83 -26.06
N VAL A 605 2.58 -8.13 -25.01
CA VAL A 605 1.78 -8.04 -23.78
C VAL A 605 1.35 -6.59 -23.63
N VAL A 606 0.04 -6.34 -23.67
CA VAL A 606 -0.51 -5.00 -23.45
C VAL A 606 -1.29 -4.99 -22.16
N ARG A 607 -0.88 -4.18 -21.18
CA ARG A 607 -1.67 -3.87 -20.00
C ARG A 607 -2.48 -2.62 -20.28
N ASP A 608 -3.79 -2.74 -20.25
CA ASP A 608 -4.69 -1.60 -20.22
C ASP A 608 -5.07 -1.25 -18.78
N ARG A 609 -5.97 -0.28 -18.59
CA ARG A 609 -6.42 0.15 -17.26
C ARG A 609 -6.95 -1.00 -16.38
N ASN A 610 -7.53 -2.03 -16.99
CA ASN A 610 -8.33 -3.04 -16.31
C ASN A 610 -7.69 -4.44 -16.34
N ARG A 611 -6.92 -4.79 -17.37
CA ARG A 611 -6.33 -6.13 -17.53
C ARG A 611 -5.13 -6.17 -18.46
N PHE A 612 -4.46 -7.31 -18.50
CA PHE A 612 -3.51 -7.64 -19.56
C PHE A 612 -4.18 -8.39 -20.70
N HIS A 613 -3.57 -8.19 -21.86
CA HIS A 613 -3.80 -8.88 -23.11
C HIS A 613 -2.48 -9.50 -23.53
N HIS A 614 -2.39 -10.83 -23.52
CA HIS A 614 -1.20 -11.56 -23.99
C HIS A 614 -1.46 -12.03 -25.41
N PHE A 615 -0.85 -11.33 -26.37
CA PHE A 615 -0.94 -11.63 -27.80
C PHE A 615 0.17 -12.60 -28.19
N VAL A 616 -0.21 -13.77 -28.68
CA VAL A 616 0.68 -14.84 -29.16
C VAL A 616 0.10 -15.43 -30.43
N ASP A 617 0.87 -15.41 -31.52
CA ASP A 617 0.54 -16.02 -32.80
C ASP A 617 -0.85 -15.66 -33.36
N GLY A 618 -1.28 -14.41 -33.13
CA GLY A 618 -2.58 -13.91 -33.59
C GLY A 618 -3.76 -14.17 -32.67
N SER A 619 -3.52 -14.79 -31.51
CA SER A 619 -4.53 -15.00 -30.46
C SER A 619 -4.25 -14.10 -29.26
N CYS A 620 -5.27 -13.79 -28.47
CA CYS A 620 -5.14 -13.04 -27.22
C CYS A 620 -5.62 -13.88 -26.02
N SER A 621 -4.98 -13.76 -24.86
CA SER A 621 -5.40 -14.43 -23.62
C SER A 621 -6.81 -14.06 -23.15
N CYS A 622 -7.42 -13.00 -23.68
CA CYS A 622 -8.82 -12.66 -23.37
C CYS A 622 -9.85 -13.52 -24.11
N GLY A 623 -9.44 -14.39 -25.05
CA GLY A 623 -10.38 -15.22 -25.82
C GLY A 623 -11.35 -14.41 -26.68
N ASP A 624 -10.93 -13.19 -27.04
CA ASP A 624 -11.77 -12.17 -27.66
C ASP A 624 -12.98 -11.69 -26.83
N TYR A 625 -12.95 -11.92 -25.51
CA TYR A 625 -13.90 -11.42 -24.54
C TYR A 625 -13.23 -10.37 -23.63
N TRP A 626 -13.31 -9.07 -23.98
CA TRP A 626 -12.64 -8.02 -23.19
C TRP A 626 -13.38 -6.71 -23.04
#